data_AF-A0A6A5UVF7-F1
#
_entry.id   AF-A0A6A5UVF7-F1
#
_cell.length_a   1.000
_cell.length_b   1.000
_cell.length_c   1.000
_cell.angle_alpha   90.00
_cell.angle_beta   90.00
_cell.angle_gamma   90.00
#
_symmetry.space_group_name_H-M   'P 1'
#
loop_
_entity.id
_entity.type
_entity.pdbx_description
1 polymer ?
#
loop_
_entity_poly.entity_id
_entity_poly.type
_entity_poly.pdbx_seq_one_letter_code
_entity_poly.pdbx_strand_id
1 'polypeptide(L)' 'MPAIDEAIAYIDSLASGEKFEYSKVAKMYGVDRTTLSRRHRRVQRPRVTKDSNCHES' A
#
# COMPACT_ATOMS: atom_id res chain seq x y z
N MET A 1 -12.27 -0.33 0.79
CA MET A 1 -12.26 0.41 2.07
C MET A 1 -11.73 1.80 1.76
N PRO A 2 -12.61 2.81 1.60
CA PRO A 2 -12.24 4.13 1.08
C PRO A 2 -11.09 4.78 1.89
N ALA A 3 -11.12 4.67 3.22
CA ALA A 3 -10.10 5.24 4.11
C ALA A 3 -8.66 4.70 3.90
N ILE A 4 -8.50 3.45 3.44
CA ILE A 4 -7.15 2.91 3.18
C ILE A 4 -6.62 3.43 1.84
N ASP A 5 -7.48 3.53 0.83
CA ASP A 5 -7.08 4.03 -0.50
C ASP A 5 -6.75 5.53 -0.42
N GLU A 6 -7.48 6.31 0.37
CA GLU A 6 -7.14 7.71 0.68
C GLU A 6 -5.81 7.85 1.44
N ALA A 7 -5.56 6.98 2.43
CA ALA A 7 -4.29 6.98 3.16
C ALA A 7 -3.10 6.61 2.27
N ILE A 8 -3.30 5.73 1.28
CA ILE A 8 -2.28 5.41 0.26
C ILE A 8 -2.05 6.61 -0.65
N ALA A 9 -3.11 7.25 -1.16
CA ALA A 9 -3.00 8.44 -2.00
C ALA A 9 -2.30 9.60 -1.27
N TYR A 10 -2.56 9.77 0.03
CA TYR A 10 -1.84 10.73 0.86
C TYR A 10 -0.34 10.41 0.92
N ILE A 11 0.01 9.14 1.16
CA ILE A 11 1.40 8.69 1.18
C ILE A 11 2.09 8.88 -0.18
N ASP A 12 1.42 8.54 -1.28
CA ASP A 12 1.94 8.72 -2.64
C ASP A 12 2.07 10.20 -3.03
N SER A 13 1.26 11.08 -2.41
CA SER A 13 1.34 12.54 -2.58
C SER A 13 2.44 13.18 -1.73
N LEU A 14 2.98 12.49 -0.71
CA LEU A 14 4.14 12.97 0.03
C LEU A 14 5.36 12.84 -0.88
N ALA A 15 6.04 13.96 -1.12
CA ALA A 15 7.16 14.02 -2.06
C ALA A 15 8.21 12.93 -1.77
N SER A 16 8.73 12.31 -2.83
CA SER A 16 9.77 11.27 -2.76
C SER A 16 11.00 11.75 -2.00
N GLY A 17 11.04 11.51 -0.69
CA GLY A 17 12.09 12.00 0.21
C GLY A 17 11.60 12.52 1.57
N GLU A 18 10.30 12.80 1.70
CA GLU A 18 9.72 13.19 2.98
C GLU A 18 9.54 11.96 3.88
N LYS A 19 10.15 12.00 5.08
CA LYS A 19 10.02 10.91 6.06
C LYS A 19 8.63 10.96 6.67
N PHE A 20 7.81 9.96 6.35
CA PHE A 20 6.51 9.77 6.97
C PHE A 20 6.45 8.50 7.80
N GLU A 21 5.61 8.54 8.84
CA GLU A 21 5.38 7.43 9.75
C GLU A 21 4.02 6.80 9.45
N TYR A 22 3.99 5.53 9.03
CA TYR A 22 2.74 4.79 8.78
C TYR A 22 1.77 4.84 9.96
N SER A 23 2.29 4.89 11.18
CA SER A 23 1.48 4.97 12.41
C SER A 23 0.74 6.31 12.54
N LYS A 24 1.31 7.42 12.04
CA LYS A 24 0.65 8.73 12.05
C LYS A 24 -0.45 8.79 11.01
N VAL A 25 -0.17 8.33 9.79
CA VAL A 25 -1.16 8.26 8.71
C VAL A 25 -2.31 7.32 9.10
N ALA A 26 -2.00 6.15 9.67
CA ALA A 26 -2.99 5.21 10.17
C ALA A 26 -3.96 5.84 11.20
N LYS A 27 -3.43 6.59 12.17
CA LYS A 27 -4.25 7.29 13.17
C LYS A 27 -5.09 8.42 12.56
N MET A 28 -4.55 9.16 11.59
CA MET A 28 -5.25 10.26 10.92
C MET A 28 -6.49 9.77 10.16
N TYR A 29 -6.37 8.62 9.48
CA TYR A 29 -7.46 8.03 8.69
C TYR A 29 -8.26 6.97 9.47
N GLY A 30 -7.93 6.70 10.73
CA GLY A 30 -8.59 5.68 11.54
C GLY A 30 -8.43 4.26 11.01
N VAL A 31 -7.37 3.98 10.25
CA VAL A 31 -7.11 2.69 9.62
C VAL A 31 -6.04 1.90 10.38
N ASP A 32 -6.06 0.58 10.26
CA ASP A 32 -5.00 -0.26 10.80
C ASP A 32 -3.68 -0.07 10.02
N ARG A 33 -2.60 0.20 10.75
CA ARG A 33 -1.25 0.40 10.19
C ARG A 33 -0.79 -0.82 9.38
N THR A 34 -1.05 -2.02 9.88
CA THR A 34 -0.63 -3.29 9.26
C THR A 34 -1.29 -3.47 7.90
N THR A 35 -2.58 -3.14 7.83
CA THR A 35 -3.38 -3.14 6.61
C THR A 35 -2.90 -2.08 5.62
N LEU A 36 -2.66 -0.85 6.08
CA LEU A 36 -2.14 0.24 5.26
C LEU A 36 -0.79 -0.11 4.63
N SER A 37 0.16 -0.61 5.43
CA SER A 37 1.49 -0.99 4.95
C SER A 37 1.46 -2.16 3.98
N ARG A 38 0.66 -3.20 4.26
CA ARG A 38 0.51 -4.35 3.35
C ARG A 38 -0.07 -3.93 2.00
N ARG A 39 -1.08 -3.06 2.00
CA ARG A 39 -1.75 -2.63 0.77
C ARG A 39 -0.86 -1.70 -0.04
N HIS A 40 -0.20 -0.72 0.60
CA HIS A 40 0.78 0.14 -0.04
C HIS A 40 1.95 -0.66 -0.67
N ARG A 41 2.48 -1.66 0.04
CA ARG A 41 3.55 -2.53 -0.49
C ARG A 41 3.10 -3.43 -1.64
N ARG A 42 1.83 -3.86 -1.66
CA ARG A 42 1.23 -4.61 -2.77
C ARG A 42 0.94 -3.74 -3.99
N VAL A 43 0.65 -2.44 -3.79
CA VAL A 43 0.48 -1.46 -4.87
C VAL A 43 1.84 -1.13 -5.50
N GLN A 44 2.88 -0.89 -4.69
CA GLN A 44 4.22 -0.55 -5.19
C GLN A 44 5.02 -1.71 -5.78
N ARG A 45 4.78 -2.94 -5.31
CA ARG A 45 5.28 -4.14 -6.01
C ARG A 45 4.13 -4.64 -6.87
N PRO A 46 4.04 -4.24 -8.16
CA PRO A 46 3.26 -5.04 -9.07
C PRO A 46 3.81 -6.44 -8.92
N ARG A 47 2.92 -7.39 -8.64
CA ARG A 47 3.24 -8.81 -8.70
C ARG A 47 3.74 -9.01 -10.13
N VAL A 48 5.05 -8.95 -10.33
CA VAL A 48 5.71 -9.55 -11.48
C VAL A 48 5.46 -11.02 -11.28
N THR A 49 4.28 -11.44 -11.72
CA THR A 49 3.92 -12.82 -11.92
C THR A 49 4.80 -13.28 -13.06
N LYS A 50 6.03 -13.66 -12.73
CA LYS A 50 6.78 -14.61 -13.54
C LYS A 50 6.30 -16.00 -13.14
N ASP A 51 5.00 -16.25 -13.33
CA ASP A 51 4.49 -17.62 -13.46
C ASP A 51 4.46 -17.91 -14.96
N SER A 52 5.67 -18.15 -15.49
CA SER A 52 5.82 -19.07 -16.61
C SER A 52 5.61 -20.46 -16.04
N ASN A 53 4.36 -20.88 -15.83
CA ASN A 53 4.03 -22.29 -15.87
C ASN A 53 2.56 -22.46 -16.21
N CYS A 54 2.34 -22.88 -17.45
CA CYS A 54 1.15 -23.60 -17.88
C CYS A 54 0.90 -24.78 -16.93
N HIS A 55 -0.30 -24.92 -16.38
CA HIS A 55 -0.83 -26.27 -16.20
C HIS A 55 -2.36 -26.25 -16.29
N GLU A 56 -2.83 -27.00 -17.28
CA GLU A 56 -4.21 -27.41 -17.49
C GLU A 56 -4.74 -28.20 -16.29
N SER A 57 -6.04 -28.10 -16.06
CA SER A 57 -6.93 -29.22 -15.69
C SER A 57 -8.38 -28.80 -15.93
#